data_AF-A0A8T4D2V7-F1
#
_entry.id   AF-A0A8T4D2V7-F1
#
_cell.length_a   1.000
_cell.length_b   1.000
_cell.length_c   1.000
_cell.angle_alpha   90.00
_cell.angle_beta   90.00
_cell.angle_gamma   90.00
#
_symmetry.space_group_name_H-M   'P 1'
#
loop_
_entity.id
_entity.type
_entity.pdbx_description
1 polymer ?
#
loop_
_entity_poly.entity_id
_entity_poly.type
_entity_poly.pdbx_seq_one_letter_code
_entity_poly.pdbx_strand_id
1 'polypeptide(L)' 'MVSEGRGRLFRRKDGKYLIYVSKDLAEDSMFPFKGADAIFVKVSFKLGDDRLLVEKWMEPEKPSAEAS' A
#
# COMPACT_ATOMS: atom_id res chain seq x y z
N MET A 1 10.52 -4.20 10.96
CA MET A 1 9.95 -4.91 9.79
C MET A 1 8.52 -5.27 10.15
N VAL A 2 7.54 -4.63 9.52
CA VAL A 2 6.12 -5.02 9.64
C VAL A 2 5.76 -6.01 8.54
N SER A 3 4.65 -6.74 8.67
CA SER A 3 4.14 -7.68 7.66
C SER A 3 3.02 -7.09 6.80
N GLU A 4 2.50 -5.92 7.17
CA GLU A 4 1.49 -5.18 6.41
C GLU A 4 1.76 -3.68 6.42
N GLY A 5 1.34 -2.99 5.35
CA GLY A 5 1.55 -1.55 5.21
C GLY A 5 0.66 -0.91 4.15
N ARG A 6 0.49 0.41 4.25
CA ARG A 6 -0.23 1.20 3.24
C ARG A 6 0.71 1.54 2.09
N GLY A 7 0.27 1.24 0.88
CA GLY A 7 0.99 1.50 -0.37
C GLY A 7 0.20 2.37 -1.34
N ARG A 8 0.79 2.60 -2.51
CA ARG A 8 0.13 3.23 -3.67
C ARG A 8 0.31 2.38 -4.90
N LEU A 9 -0.76 2.11 -5.63
CA LEU A 9 -0.72 1.41 -6.91
C LEU A 9 -0.99 2.40 -8.04
N PHE A 10 -0.13 2.37 -9.06
CA PHE A 10 -0.19 3.22 -10.23
C PHE A 10 -0.34 2.37 -11.49
N ARG A 11 -1.18 2.80 -12.42
CA ARG A 11 -1.23 2.21 -13.77
C ARG A 11 -0.45 3.08 -14.74
N ARG A 12 0.55 2.50 -15.40
CA ARG A 12 1.36 3.17 -16.43
C ARG A 12 0.66 3.12 -17.80
N LYS A 13 1.11 3.97 -18.72
CA LYS A 13 0.63 4.00 -20.11
C LYS A 13 0.84 2.69 -20.88
N ASP A 14 1.85 1.91 -20.49
CA ASP A 14 2.15 0.59 -21.06
C ASP A 14 1.29 -0.54 -20.46
N GLY A 15 0.26 -0.22 -19.66
CA GLY A 15 -0.64 -1.18 -19.04
C GLY A 15 -0.04 -1.91 -17.85
N LYS A 16 1.22 -1.65 -17.49
CA LYS A 16 1.88 -2.24 -16.32
C LYS A 16 1.50 -1.49 -15.05
N TYR A 17 1.53 -2.20 -13.93
CA TYR A 17 1.31 -1.63 -12.62
C TYR A 17 2.64 -1.43 -11.89
N LEU A 18 2.75 -0.29 -11.20
CA LEU A 18 3.82 -0.04 -10.23
C LEU A 18 3.20 0.08 -8.85
N ILE A 19 3.85 -0.51 -7.85
CA ILE A 19 3.44 -0.37 -6.46
C ILE A 19 4.54 0.34 -5.67
N TYR A 20 4.12 1.35 -4.90
CA TYR A 20 4.92 1.95 -3.85
C TYR A 20 4.59 1.27 -2.52
N VAL A 21 5.63 0.83 -1.83
CA VAL A 21 5.57 0.17 -0.53
C VAL A 21 6.21 1.07 0.52
N SER A 22 5.67 1.11 1.74
CA SER A 22 6.23 1.92 2.83
C SER A 22 7.59 1.37 3.28
N LYS A 23 8.46 2.26 3.76
CA LYS A 23 9.79 1.91 4.28
C LYS A 23 9.74 0.92 5.45
N ASP A 24 8.66 0.94 6.21
CA ASP A 24 8.47 0.01 7.34
C ASP A 24 8.28 -1.44 6.86
N LEU A 25 7.80 -1.62 5.62
CA LEU A 25 7.54 -2.90 4.96
C LEU A 25 8.70 -3.34 4.04
N ALA A 26 9.45 -2.41 3.44
CA ALA A 26 10.56 -2.71 2.53
C ALA A 26 11.77 -1.77 2.76
N GLU A 27 12.97 -2.34 2.78
CA GLU A 27 14.22 -1.59 3.09
C GLU A 27 14.58 -0.55 2.01
N ASP A 28 14.29 -0.82 0.74
CA ASP A 28 14.54 0.07 -0.40
C ASP A 28 13.23 0.65 -0.98
N SER A 29 12.53 1.47 -0.19
CA SER A 29 11.32 2.17 -0.67
C SER A 29 11.72 3.41 -1.50
N MET A 30 11.64 3.33 -2.82
CA MET A 30 11.82 4.51 -3.68
C MET A 30 10.68 5.52 -3.45
N PHE A 31 11.00 6.82 -3.42
CA PHE A 31 10.02 7.88 -3.19
C PHE A 31 8.86 7.84 -4.21
N PRO A 32 7.62 8.16 -3.79
CA PRO A 32 6.45 8.14 -4.64
C PRO A 32 6.54 9.14 -5.80
N PHE A 33 6.16 8.70 -7.00
CA PHE A 33 6.03 9.55 -8.18
C PHE A 33 4.92 10.59 -8.00
N LYS A 34 5.19 11.87 -8.30
CA LYS A 34 4.28 13.00 -8.04
C LYS A 34 3.15 13.21 -9.07
N GLY A 35 2.90 12.29 -10.00
CA GLY A 35 2.08 12.61 -11.18
C GLY A 35 1.33 11.47 -11.85
N ALA A 36 1.02 10.38 -11.14
CA ALA A 36 0.22 9.30 -11.70
C ALA A 36 -1.02 9.07 -10.84
N ASP A 37 -2.16 8.80 -11.49
CA ASP A 37 -3.39 8.36 -10.84
C ASP A 37 -3.07 7.14 -9.97
N ALA A 38 -3.13 7.36 -8.66
CA ALA A 38 -2.72 6.40 -7.65
C ALA A 38 -3.91 6.02 -6.81
N ILE A 39 -4.16 4.72 -6.65
CA ILE A 39 -5.09 4.24 -5.64
C ILE A 39 -4.32 3.79 -4.40
N PHE A 40 -4.90 4.04 -3.23
CA PHE A 40 -4.37 3.49 -1.99
C PHE A 40 -4.65 1.99 -1.92
N VAL A 41 -3.63 1.25 -1.50
CA VAL A 41 -3.70 -0.21 -1.34
C VAL A 41 -3.16 -0.63 0.01
N LYS A 42 -3.68 -1.74 0.53
CA LYS A 42 -3.07 -2.49 1.61
C LYS A 42 -2.14 -3.54 0.99
N VAL A 43 -0.90 -3.57 1.44
CA VAL A 43 0.10 -4.55 1.02
C VAL A 43 0.42 -5.43 2.21
N SER A 44 0.34 -6.75 2.07
CA SER A 44 0.69 -7.69 3.13
C SER A 44 1.42 -8.92 2.61
N PHE A 45 2.25 -9.51 3.48
CA PHE A 45 2.93 -10.78 3.23
C PHE A 45 3.00 -11.62 4.50
N LYS A 46 3.25 -12.92 4.36
CA LYS A 46 3.47 -13.84 5.47
C LYS A 46 4.89 -14.38 5.39
N LEU A 47 5.56 -14.46 6.55
CA LEU A 47 6.88 -15.07 6.62
C LEU A 47 6.79 -16.56 6.27
N GLY A 48 7.64 -17.02 5.36
CA GLY A 48 7.62 -18.39 4.84
C GLY A 48 6.68 -18.60 3.65
N ASP A 49 5.95 -17.57 3.23
CA ASP A 49 5.17 -17.57 1.98
C ASP A 49 5.97 -16.88 0.85
N ASP A 50 5.65 -17.18 -0.40
CA ASP A 50 6.31 -16.64 -1.59
C ASP A 50 5.46 -15.58 -2.32
N ARG A 51 4.40 -15.10 -1.66
CA ARG A 51 3.39 -14.22 -2.25
C ARG A 51 3.25 -12.89 -1.53
N LEU A 52 2.91 -11.87 -2.31
CA LEU A 52 2.50 -10.55 -1.84
C LEU A 52 1.01 -10.36 -2.13
N LEU A 53 0.23 -10.00 -1.12
CA LEU A 53 -1.18 -9.65 -1.27
C LEU A 53 -1.32 -8.13 -1.40
N VAL A 54 -2.04 -7.69 -2.43
CA VAL A 54 -2.31 -6.29 -2.71
C VAL A 54 -3.81 -6.10 -2.85
N GLU A 55 -4.40 -5.36 -1.92
CA GLU A 55 -5.84 -5.16 -1.83
C GLU A 55 -6.16 -3.67 -1.83
N LYS A 56 -7.36 -3.30 -2.29
CA LYS A 56 -7.81 -1.91 -2.21
C LYS A 56 -7.83 -1.46 -0.74
N TRP A 57 -7.25 -0.31 -0.44
CA TRP A 57 -7.29 0.23 0.91
C TRP A 57 -8.73 0.62 1.25
N MET A 58 -9.30 -0.04 2.27
CA MET A 58 -10.51 0.42 2.93
C MET A 58 -10.08 1.36 4.04
N GLU A 59 -10.56 2.60 4.00
CA GLU A 59 -10.30 3.53 5.09
C GLU A 59 -10.91 2.95 6.37
N PRO A 60 -10.11 2.72 7.44
CA PRO A 60 -10.69 2.26 8.69
C PRO A 60 -11.71 3.30 9.12
N GLU A 61 -12.93 2.87 9.44
CA GLU A 61 -13.92 3.75 10.04
C GLU A 61 -13.22 4.43 11.22
N LYS A 62 -13.09 5.76 11.15
CA LYS A 62 -12.62 6.53 12.30
C LYS A 62 -13.53 6.12 13.43
N PRO A 63 -13.03 5.68 14.60
CA PRO A 63 -13.87 5.59 15.77
C PRO A 63 -14.45 6.99 15.91
N SER A 64 -15.76 7.08 15.65
CA SER A 64 -16.56 8.23 15.95
C SER A 64 -16.15 8.60 17.37
N ALA A 65 -15.66 9.81 17.56
CA ALA A 65 -15.60 10.39 18.90
C ALA A 65 -17.06 10.59 19.35
N GLU A 66 -17.76 9.48 19.60
CA GLU A 66 -18.90 9.41 20.49
C GLU A 66 -18.33 9.62 21.89
N ALA A 67 -18.91 10.39 22.78
CA ALA A 67 -19.78 11.54 22.72
C ALA A 67 -19.78 11.97 24.19
N SER A 68 -19.46 13.23 24.48
CA SER A 68 -19.58 13.90 25.79
C SER A 68 -18.55 13.56 26.87
#